data_AF-A0A5C7YXR6-F1
#
_entry.id   AF-A0A5C7YXR6-F1
#
_cell.length_a   1.000
_cell.length_b   1.000
_cell.length_c   1.000
_cell.angle_alpha   90.00
_cell.angle_beta   90.00
_cell.angle_gamma   90.00
#
_symmetry.space_group_name_H-M   'P 1'
#
loop_
_entity.id
_entity.type
_entity.pdbx_description
1 polymer ?
#
loop_
_entity_poly.entity_id
_entity_poly.type
_entity_poly.pdbx_seq_one_letter_code
_entity_poly.pdbx_strand_id
1 'polypeptide(L)'
;MRNLYVTLSFVMVSGILSAQNQYTKTADKLFNRYEYVDAAKEYLKLAEGSKADNYVYKQLAESYYNVFNTKDAVKWYAKVVEQKQDAETYYKYAQMLKAEGNFKEADKQMQQFAQLAPNDQRAKTFLSNPNYLPELQGQSKLYDIAKSDVSSDKTDFGAVLTNDNNVYFASARNTSKRNSNFNEEPYLDIYRATYNENGTISDAVAVDNLNTRWHDGPASISSDGNTMYYGSESFNEKEFTKDKVKNAKFGKIYLYKATKEGDNWSNSKPLPFNNKEYDVRNPSISKDGKTLYFSSNMPGGFGGEDIWKVAVNGDEYGTPENLGAKVNTEANESFPFITDDNILFFSSNGKQGFGGLDVFKIDLNKGSEAMNVGEPVNTSKDDFAFTYNAAKKVGFFSSNRDGNDDIFKADPVCNVQALVRVKDAKTGKVIEGATVMLVDEKQKTVSNQTTALNGETLTGVMCNTAYSAQVSKSGYESGIFEVKKAENEQVVVEALLNPIMPIITEKEVILQPIYFEFNKSNITAEGAAELDKLVMVMNEHPNMVIFAKSHTDSRGSDKYNMNLSDRRAKATVQYLISKGIAKERISGQGFGESEPKVACKPCTEEEYAQNRRSEFLIVKK
;
A
#
# COMPACT_ATOMS: atom_id res chain seq x y z
N MET A 1 -43.48 0.85 50.14
CA MET A 1 -42.01 0.85 50.28
C MET A 1 -41.43 0.59 48.90
N ARG A 2 -40.60 1.41 48.27
CA ARG A 2 -39.91 2.65 48.64
C ARG A 2 -39.57 3.30 47.28
N ASN A 3 -39.84 4.59 47.15
CA ASN A 3 -39.43 5.40 46.00
C ASN A 3 -37.91 5.33 45.82
N LEU A 4 -37.43 5.18 44.59
CA LEU A 4 -36.06 5.53 44.23
C LEU A 4 -36.08 6.44 43.00
N TYR A 5 -35.55 7.64 43.22
CA TYR A 5 -35.49 8.76 42.30
C TYR A 5 -34.50 8.48 41.17
N VAL A 6 -34.96 8.57 39.92
CA VAL A 6 -34.08 8.73 38.75
C VAL A 6 -33.66 10.20 38.73
N THR A 7 -32.46 10.49 39.23
CA THR A 7 -31.83 11.79 39.03
C THR A 7 -31.47 11.92 37.55
N LEU A 8 -32.30 12.70 36.86
CA LEU A 8 -32.04 13.33 35.57
C LEU A 8 -30.73 14.12 35.69
N SER A 9 -29.63 13.56 35.21
CA SER A 9 -28.42 14.36 34.97
C SER A 9 -28.69 15.27 33.80
N PHE A 10 -29.10 16.49 34.13
CA PHE A 10 -29.14 17.64 33.24
C PHE A 10 -27.72 17.85 32.73
N VAL A 11 -27.38 17.28 31.57
CA VAL A 11 -26.24 17.74 30.78
C VAL A 11 -26.64 19.13 30.33
N MET A 12 -26.16 20.12 31.08
CA MET A 12 -26.20 21.51 30.67
C MET A 12 -25.40 21.57 29.37
N VAL A 13 -26.11 21.50 28.24
CA VAL A 13 -25.56 21.86 26.94
C VAL A 13 -25.22 23.34 27.09
N SER A 14 -23.96 23.61 27.42
CA SER A 14 -23.36 24.91 27.23
C SER A 14 -23.34 25.13 25.72
N GLY A 15 -24.48 25.58 25.19
CA GLY A 15 -24.53 26.21 23.90
C GLY A 15 -23.59 27.40 24.00
N ILE A 16 -22.41 27.25 23.42
CA ILE A 16 -21.60 28.40 23.06
C ILE A 16 -22.48 29.14 22.06
N LEU A 17 -23.18 30.16 22.55
CA LEU A 17 -23.75 31.20 21.73
C LEU A 17 -22.57 31.85 21.02
N SER A 18 -22.14 31.27 19.90
CA SER A 18 -21.35 32.00 18.92
C SER A 18 -22.24 33.14 18.49
N ALA A 19 -22.02 34.33 19.06
CA ALA A 19 -22.64 35.54 18.61
C ALA A 19 -22.40 35.61 17.10
N GLN A 20 -23.47 35.48 16.31
CA GLN A 20 -23.39 35.63 14.87
C GLN A 20 -22.73 36.99 14.60
N ASN A 21 -21.49 36.95 14.13
CA ASN A 21 -20.80 38.14 13.73
C ASN A 21 -21.58 38.70 12.53
N GLN A 22 -22.09 39.94 12.65
CA GLN A 22 -22.88 40.56 11.57
C GLN A 22 -22.12 40.51 10.23
N TYR A 23 -20.78 40.49 10.27
CA TYR A 23 -19.92 40.43 9.10
C TYR A 23 -19.92 39.05 8.41
N THR A 24 -20.06 37.93 9.13
CA THR A 24 -19.99 36.57 8.54
C THR A 24 -21.35 36.06 8.05
N LYS A 25 -22.46 36.72 8.43
CA LYS A 25 -23.83 36.25 8.17
C LYS A 25 -24.10 35.81 6.73
N THR A 26 -23.58 36.54 5.74
CA THR A 26 -23.76 36.19 4.32
C THR A 26 -22.96 34.94 3.96
N ALA A 27 -21.67 34.90 4.31
CA ALA A 27 -20.77 33.77 4.05
C ALA A 27 -21.25 32.49 4.76
N ASP A 28 -21.63 32.59 6.04
CA ASP A 28 -22.16 31.48 6.82
C ASP A 28 -23.42 30.91 6.19
N LYS A 29 -24.28 31.75 5.63
CA LYS A 29 -25.50 31.30 4.96
C LYS A 29 -25.20 30.49 3.69
N LEU A 30 -24.22 30.92 2.89
CA LEU A 30 -23.77 30.21 1.69
C LEU A 30 -23.10 28.88 2.07
N PHE A 31 -22.17 28.91 3.03
CA PHE A 31 -21.49 27.73 3.54
C PHE A 31 -22.48 26.68 4.04
N ASN A 32 -23.47 27.13 4.82
CA ASN A 32 -24.51 26.26 5.36
C ASN A 32 -25.39 25.62 4.28
N ARG A 33 -25.45 26.21 3.07
CA ARG A 33 -26.18 25.68 1.92
C ARG A 33 -25.32 24.82 1.00
N TYR A 34 -24.07 24.53 1.38
CA TYR A 34 -23.09 23.82 0.55
C TYR A 34 -22.67 24.60 -0.70
N GLU A 35 -22.93 25.92 -0.74
CA GLU A 35 -22.54 26.83 -1.82
C GLU A 35 -21.10 27.30 -1.58
N TYR A 36 -20.16 26.36 -1.54
CA TYR A 36 -18.81 26.57 -1.03
C TYR A 36 -17.96 27.53 -1.88
N VAL A 37 -18.15 27.54 -3.19
CA VAL A 37 -17.46 28.49 -4.08
C VAL A 37 -17.82 29.93 -3.72
N ASP A 38 -19.11 30.21 -3.56
CA ASP A 38 -19.58 31.55 -3.18
C ASP A 38 -19.28 31.88 -1.71
N ALA A 39 -19.37 30.89 -0.82
CA ALA A 39 -18.96 31.06 0.58
C ALA A 39 -17.49 31.46 0.68
N ALA A 40 -16.59 30.80 -0.07
CA ALA A 40 -15.18 31.14 -0.12
C ALA A 40 -14.95 32.58 -0.58
N LYS A 41 -15.66 33.04 -1.63
CA LYS A 41 -15.59 34.44 -2.11
C LYS A 41 -15.96 35.43 -1.01
N GLU A 42 -17.02 35.17 -0.24
CA GLU A 42 -17.46 36.07 0.84
C GLU A 42 -16.53 36.03 2.07
N TYR A 43 -16.07 34.84 2.49
CA TYR A 43 -15.09 34.75 3.57
C TYR A 43 -13.73 35.36 3.19
N LEU A 44 -13.31 35.24 1.94
CA LEU A 44 -12.05 35.83 1.46
C LEU A 44 -12.06 37.36 1.62
N LYS A 45 -13.17 38.03 1.29
CA LYS A 45 -13.33 39.48 1.51
C LYS A 45 -13.14 39.86 2.99
N LEU A 46 -13.61 39.02 3.91
CA LEU A 46 -13.44 39.24 5.35
C LEU A 46 -11.99 38.97 5.78
N ALA A 47 -11.38 37.92 5.24
CA ALA A 47 -10.02 37.48 5.50
C ALA A 47 -8.95 38.48 5.04
N GLU A 48 -9.17 39.14 3.91
CA GLU A 48 -8.29 40.17 3.36
C GLU A 48 -8.55 41.56 3.98
N GLY A 49 -9.69 41.74 4.63
CA GLY A 49 -9.99 42.92 5.43
C GLY A 49 -9.38 42.87 6.84
N SER A 50 -9.69 43.87 7.66
CA SER A 50 -9.27 43.93 9.07
C SER A 50 -10.23 43.22 10.04
N LYS A 51 -11.10 42.33 9.55
CA LYS A 51 -12.25 41.78 10.29
C LYS A 51 -12.31 40.25 10.28
N ALA A 52 -11.17 39.57 10.17
CA ALA A 52 -11.11 38.11 10.26
C ALA A 52 -10.52 37.62 11.58
N ASP A 53 -11.14 36.57 12.09
CA ASP A 53 -10.67 35.78 13.21
C ASP A 53 -10.43 34.33 12.75
N ASN A 54 -10.04 33.46 13.68
CA ASN A 54 -9.77 32.06 13.38
C ASN A 54 -11.00 31.33 12.81
N TYR A 55 -12.22 31.73 13.17
CA TYR A 55 -13.45 31.17 12.62
C TYR A 55 -13.57 31.47 11.12
N VAL A 56 -13.38 32.73 10.70
CA VAL A 56 -13.40 33.11 9.28
C VAL A 56 -12.35 32.33 8.48
N TYR A 57 -11.13 32.21 8.99
CA TYR A 57 -10.09 31.44 8.31
C TYR A 57 -10.44 29.96 8.21
N LYS A 58 -11.06 29.37 9.24
CA LYS A 58 -11.49 27.97 9.24
C LYS A 58 -12.57 27.73 8.21
N GLN A 59 -13.60 28.56 8.19
CA GLN A 59 -14.69 28.43 7.23
C GLN A 59 -14.22 28.63 5.78
N LEU A 60 -13.25 29.54 5.56
CA LEU A 60 -12.62 29.72 4.26
C LEU A 60 -11.80 28.50 3.84
N ALA A 61 -10.97 27.95 4.73
CA ALA A 61 -10.20 26.73 4.50
C ALA A 61 -11.11 25.54 4.20
N GLU A 62 -12.18 25.37 4.98
CA GLU A 62 -13.20 24.33 4.78
C GLU A 62 -13.95 24.51 3.46
N SER A 63 -14.26 25.75 3.06
CA SER A 63 -14.90 26.01 1.76
C SER A 63 -14.01 25.53 0.61
N TYR A 64 -12.71 25.86 0.65
CA TYR A 64 -11.75 25.40 -0.34
C TYR A 64 -11.51 23.89 -0.29
N TYR A 65 -11.48 23.30 0.90
CA TYR A 65 -11.38 21.85 1.09
C TYR A 65 -12.54 21.11 0.39
N ASN A 66 -13.77 21.57 0.57
CA ASN A 66 -14.96 20.91 0.02
C ASN A 66 -15.09 20.99 -1.51
N VAL A 67 -14.39 21.94 -2.15
CA VAL A 67 -14.31 22.06 -3.62
C VAL A 67 -12.95 21.63 -4.16
N PHE A 68 -12.15 20.96 -3.34
CA PHE A 68 -10.80 20.49 -3.65
C PHE A 68 -9.85 21.55 -4.23
N ASN A 69 -10.02 22.81 -3.84
CA ASN A 69 -9.03 23.85 -4.11
C ASN A 69 -7.89 23.73 -3.07
N THR A 70 -7.01 22.77 -3.32
CA THR A 70 -5.95 22.33 -2.42
C THR A 70 -4.99 23.46 -2.05
N LYS A 71 -4.60 24.28 -3.04
CA LYS A 71 -3.64 25.37 -2.86
C LYS A 71 -4.14 26.43 -1.88
N ASP A 72 -5.37 26.91 -2.06
CA ASP A 72 -5.94 27.90 -1.16
C ASP A 72 -6.32 27.29 0.19
N ALA A 73 -6.79 26.05 0.21
CA ALA A 73 -7.07 25.32 1.46
C ALA A 73 -5.80 25.23 2.33
N VAL A 74 -4.65 24.84 1.76
CA VAL A 74 -3.35 24.80 2.48
C VAL A 74 -3.00 26.16 3.08
N LYS A 75 -3.14 27.23 2.29
CA LYS A 75 -2.85 28.60 2.75
C LYS A 75 -3.67 28.97 3.98
N TRP A 76 -4.97 28.70 3.96
CA TRP A 76 -5.87 29.11 5.03
C TRP A 76 -5.82 28.18 6.24
N TYR A 77 -5.67 26.87 6.05
CA TYR A 77 -5.43 25.96 7.18
C TYR A 77 -4.14 26.29 7.93
N ALA A 78 -3.07 26.73 7.24
CA ALA A 78 -1.85 27.20 7.89
C ALA A 78 -2.13 28.34 8.89
N LYS A 79 -3.07 29.24 8.57
CA LYS A 79 -3.54 30.29 9.49
C LYS A 79 -4.43 29.77 10.61
N VAL A 80 -5.27 28.78 10.31
CA VAL A 80 -6.18 28.17 11.30
C VAL A 80 -5.39 27.50 12.43
N VAL A 81 -4.30 26.79 12.09
CA VAL A 81 -3.49 26.04 13.07
C VAL A 81 -2.47 26.89 13.85
N GLU A 82 -2.39 28.21 13.60
CA GLU A 82 -1.68 29.14 14.49
C GLU A 82 -2.31 29.16 15.91
N GLN A 83 -3.55 28.69 16.02
CA GLN A 83 -4.25 28.41 17.28
C GLN A 83 -4.57 26.91 17.37
N LYS A 84 -4.70 26.38 18.59
CA LYS A 84 -5.03 24.96 18.80
C LYS A 84 -6.41 24.63 18.21
N GLN A 85 -6.47 23.57 17.41
CA GLN A 85 -7.70 23.10 16.77
C GLN A 85 -8.15 21.72 17.28
N ASP A 86 -9.32 21.29 16.82
CA ASP A 86 -9.76 19.89 16.91
C ASP A 86 -8.95 18.96 15.98
N ALA A 87 -9.03 17.66 16.24
CA ALA A 87 -8.28 16.65 15.52
C ALA A 87 -8.56 16.68 14.00
N GLU A 88 -9.83 16.77 13.61
CA GLU A 88 -10.24 16.69 12.20
C GLU A 88 -9.70 17.87 11.38
N THR A 89 -9.56 19.05 11.98
CA THR A 89 -8.92 20.20 11.34
C THR A 89 -7.46 19.91 10.96
N TYR A 90 -6.70 19.27 11.85
CA TYR A 90 -5.32 18.86 11.54
C TYR A 90 -5.27 17.76 10.49
N TYR A 91 -6.22 16.83 10.52
CA TYR A 91 -6.35 15.77 9.50
C TYR A 91 -6.59 16.35 8.11
N LYS A 92 -7.62 17.18 7.95
CA LYS A 92 -7.94 17.83 6.66
C LYS A 92 -6.80 18.70 6.15
N TYR A 93 -6.12 19.41 7.05
CA TYR A 93 -4.94 20.17 6.65
C TYR A 93 -3.81 19.26 6.13
N ALA A 94 -3.55 18.13 6.80
CA ALA A 94 -2.59 17.14 6.33
C ALA A 94 -2.94 16.61 4.93
N GLN A 95 -4.22 16.31 4.68
CA GLN A 95 -4.69 15.84 3.37
C GLN A 95 -4.45 16.88 2.26
N MET A 96 -4.75 18.16 2.52
CA MET A 96 -4.50 19.22 1.54
C MET A 96 -3.00 19.45 1.31
N LEU A 97 -2.17 19.30 2.35
CA LEU A 97 -0.71 19.36 2.22
C LEU A 97 -0.17 18.21 1.36
N LYS A 98 -0.66 16.98 1.56
CA LYS A 98 -0.35 15.84 0.70
C LYS A 98 -0.73 16.12 -0.75
N ALA A 99 -1.91 16.70 -0.97
CA ALA A 99 -2.38 16.99 -2.31
C ALA A 99 -1.55 18.03 -3.08
N GLU A 100 -0.83 18.88 -2.35
CA GLU A 100 0.18 19.80 -2.89
C GLU A 100 1.61 19.24 -2.86
N GLY A 101 1.79 17.96 -2.54
CA GLY A 101 3.09 17.27 -2.48
C GLY A 101 3.94 17.62 -1.26
N ASN A 102 3.38 18.33 -0.26
CA ASN A 102 4.09 18.74 0.95
C ASN A 102 3.97 17.70 2.08
N PHE A 103 4.46 16.49 1.81
CA PHE A 103 4.36 15.34 2.71
C PHE A 103 4.98 15.56 4.09
N LYS A 104 6.14 16.24 4.14
CA LYS A 104 6.83 16.50 5.40
C LYS A 104 6.01 17.38 6.34
N GLU A 105 5.34 18.41 5.81
CA GLU A 105 4.46 19.23 6.64
C GLU A 105 3.18 18.49 6.96
N ALA A 106 2.63 17.70 6.02
CA ALA A 106 1.47 16.86 6.27
C ALA A 106 1.70 15.90 7.45
N ASP A 107 2.87 15.27 7.54
CA ASP A 107 3.22 14.36 8.64
C ASP A 107 3.25 15.07 10.00
N LYS A 108 3.65 16.35 10.06
CA LYS A 108 3.57 17.13 11.31
C LYS A 108 2.13 17.34 11.75
N GLN A 109 1.24 17.61 10.80
CA GLN A 109 -0.19 17.78 11.09
C GLN A 109 -0.83 16.45 11.48
N MET A 110 -0.43 15.34 10.84
CA MET A 110 -0.84 13.99 11.25
C MET A 110 -0.35 13.61 12.65
N GLN A 111 0.83 14.07 13.08
CA GLN A 111 1.28 13.90 14.46
C GLN A 111 0.36 14.64 15.46
N GLN A 112 -0.08 15.87 15.13
CA GLN A 112 -1.05 16.59 15.97
C GLN A 112 -2.40 15.87 16.02
N PHE A 113 -2.89 15.43 14.85
CA PHE A 113 -4.10 14.62 14.76
C PHE A 113 -4.02 13.36 15.62
N ALA A 114 -2.94 12.57 15.50
CA ALA A 114 -2.77 11.33 16.24
C ALA A 114 -2.65 11.53 17.76
N GLN A 115 -2.12 12.67 18.22
CA GLN A 115 -2.11 13.03 19.63
C GLN A 115 -3.51 13.35 20.17
N LEU A 116 -4.36 13.97 19.35
CA LEU A 116 -5.72 14.37 19.74
C LEU A 116 -6.73 13.22 19.59
N ALA A 117 -6.50 12.29 18.67
CA ALA A 117 -7.39 11.16 18.36
C ALA A 117 -6.64 9.81 18.32
N PRO A 118 -6.00 9.36 19.42
CA PRO A 118 -5.15 8.16 19.42
C PRO A 118 -5.88 6.84 19.15
N ASN A 119 -7.21 6.82 19.28
CA ASN A 119 -8.03 5.64 19.04
C ASN A 119 -8.60 5.56 17.62
N ASP A 120 -8.46 6.62 16.82
CA ASP A 120 -8.91 6.68 15.43
C ASP A 120 -8.02 5.78 14.56
N GLN A 121 -8.61 5.04 13.62
CA GLN A 121 -7.88 4.08 12.79
C GLN A 121 -6.84 4.79 11.92
N ARG A 122 -7.15 6.00 11.43
CA ARG A 122 -6.24 6.82 10.60
C ARG A 122 -4.99 7.20 11.39
N ALA A 123 -5.15 7.50 12.68
CA ALA A 123 -4.05 7.82 13.60
C ALA A 123 -3.18 6.59 13.88
N LYS A 124 -3.81 5.44 14.18
CA LYS A 124 -3.10 4.18 14.42
C LYS A 124 -2.29 3.76 13.19
N THR A 125 -2.89 3.81 12.00
CA THR A 125 -2.24 3.47 10.75
C THR A 125 -1.03 4.39 10.51
N PHE A 126 -1.20 5.72 10.63
CA PHE A 126 -0.10 6.69 10.51
C PHE A 126 1.08 6.38 11.45
N LEU A 127 0.80 6.09 12.73
CA LEU A 127 1.85 5.78 13.71
C LEU A 127 2.53 4.43 13.48
N SER A 128 1.80 3.44 12.95
CA SER A 128 2.32 2.09 12.72
C SER A 128 3.25 1.99 11.50
N ASN A 129 3.08 2.84 10.50
CA ASN A 129 3.92 2.87 9.30
C ASN A 129 4.30 4.32 8.92
N PRO A 130 5.29 4.93 9.60
CA PRO A 130 5.74 6.28 9.26
C PRO A 130 6.50 6.36 7.93
N ASN A 131 6.98 5.23 7.38
CA ASN A 131 7.74 5.17 6.13
C ASN A 131 6.90 4.72 4.93
N TYR A 132 5.57 4.83 5.02
CA TYR A 132 4.64 4.35 3.98
C TYR A 132 4.92 4.95 2.59
N LEU A 133 5.32 6.23 2.50
CA LEU A 133 5.48 6.90 1.21
C LEU A 133 6.65 6.32 0.39
N PRO A 134 7.88 6.17 0.93
CA PRO A 134 8.95 5.44 0.24
C PRO A 134 8.57 4.01 -0.18
N GLU A 135 7.80 3.29 0.65
CA GLU A 135 7.32 1.94 0.32
C GLU A 135 6.37 1.96 -0.87
N LEU A 136 5.41 2.89 -0.89
CA LEU A 136 4.48 3.08 -2.00
C LEU A 136 5.19 3.52 -3.29
N GLN A 137 6.17 4.42 -3.19
CA GLN A 137 7.00 4.85 -4.33
C GLN A 137 7.92 3.73 -4.86
N GLY A 138 8.26 2.76 -4.00
CA GLY A 138 9.01 1.56 -4.38
C GLY A 138 8.14 0.43 -4.95
N GLN A 139 6.81 0.56 -4.88
CA GLN A 139 5.89 -0.46 -5.37
C GLN A 139 6.04 -0.65 -6.88
N SER A 140 5.99 -1.90 -7.34
CA SER A 140 5.99 -2.21 -8.76
C SER A 140 4.72 -1.68 -9.42
N LYS A 141 4.90 -1.01 -10.55
CA LYS A 141 3.82 -0.48 -11.38
C LYS A 141 2.83 -1.59 -11.77
N LEU A 142 1.55 -1.38 -11.48
CA LEU A 142 0.48 -2.32 -11.83
C LEU A 142 -0.22 -2.01 -13.14
N TYR A 143 -0.24 -0.74 -13.58
CA TYR A 143 -0.95 -0.30 -14.79
C TYR A 143 -0.17 0.78 -15.54
N ASP A 144 -0.11 0.66 -16.87
CA ASP A 144 0.16 1.79 -17.75
C ASP A 144 -1.10 2.64 -17.87
N ILE A 145 -0.95 3.96 -18.01
CA ILE A 145 -2.09 4.86 -18.06
C ILE A 145 -2.02 5.80 -19.26
N ALA A 146 -3.17 6.18 -19.76
CA ALA A 146 -3.33 7.21 -20.77
C ALA A 146 -4.63 7.98 -20.53
N LYS A 147 -4.63 9.29 -20.76
CA LYS A 147 -5.88 10.07 -20.74
C LYS A 147 -6.84 9.50 -21.78
N SER A 148 -8.09 9.34 -21.39
CA SER A 148 -9.11 8.71 -22.23
C SER A 148 -9.66 9.68 -23.27
N ASP A 149 -10.03 9.16 -24.45
CA ASP A 149 -10.59 9.95 -25.55
C ASP A 149 -11.96 10.57 -25.20
N VAL A 150 -12.66 10.01 -24.19
CA VAL A 150 -13.96 10.53 -23.73
C VAL A 150 -13.83 11.77 -22.87
N SER A 151 -12.67 12.04 -22.27
CA SER A 151 -12.50 13.19 -21.36
C SER A 151 -12.63 14.52 -22.11
N SER A 152 -13.31 15.48 -21.50
CA SER A 152 -13.68 16.78 -22.04
C SER A 152 -13.00 17.91 -21.25
N ASP A 153 -13.41 19.16 -21.49
CA ASP A 153 -12.99 20.33 -20.71
C ASP A 153 -13.81 20.53 -19.42
N LYS A 154 -14.66 19.55 -19.06
CA LYS A 154 -15.55 19.53 -17.89
C LYS A 154 -15.28 18.30 -17.03
N THR A 155 -15.92 18.25 -15.86
CA THR A 155 -15.93 17.05 -15.01
C THR A 155 -16.46 15.83 -15.75
N ASP A 156 -15.64 14.79 -15.83
CA ASP A 156 -15.91 13.49 -16.42
C ASP A 156 -15.39 12.38 -15.52
N PHE A 157 -16.26 11.45 -15.10
CA PHE A 157 -15.84 10.39 -14.19
C PHE A 157 -16.70 9.13 -14.23
N GLY A 158 -16.19 8.08 -13.58
CA GLY A 158 -16.93 6.85 -13.34
C GLY A 158 -17.20 6.04 -14.61
N ALA A 159 -16.20 5.92 -15.47
CA ALA A 159 -16.31 5.14 -16.70
C ALA A 159 -16.41 3.63 -16.42
N VAL A 160 -17.37 2.96 -17.06
CA VAL A 160 -17.54 1.51 -17.05
C VAL A 160 -17.66 0.97 -18.48
N LEU A 161 -16.77 0.03 -18.82
CA LEU A 161 -16.77 -0.66 -20.11
C LEU A 161 -17.52 -2.00 -20.01
N THR A 162 -18.55 -2.12 -20.82
CA THR A 162 -19.36 -3.34 -20.99
C THR A 162 -18.77 -4.26 -22.07
N ASN A 163 -19.16 -5.54 -22.05
CA ASN A 163 -18.64 -6.54 -22.99
C ASN A 163 -19.14 -6.33 -24.44
N ASP A 164 -20.24 -5.61 -24.62
CA ASP A 164 -20.77 -5.18 -25.93
C ASP A 164 -20.14 -3.86 -26.42
N ASN A 165 -18.96 -3.51 -25.89
CA ASN A 165 -18.14 -2.35 -26.27
C ASN A 165 -18.73 -0.98 -25.92
N ASN A 166 -19.76 -0.88 -25.08
CA ASN A 166 -20.25 0.42 -24.62
C ASN A 166 -19.47 0.91 -23.38
N VAL A 167 -19.04 2.17 -23.41
CA VAL A 167 -18.46 2.89 -22.27
C VAL A 167 -19.52 3.85 -21.73
N TYR A 168 -19.96 3.65 -20.49
CA TYR A 168 -20.86 4.58 -19.80
C TYR A 168 -20.10 5.39 -18.77
N PHE A 169 -20.42 6.67 -18.61
CA PHE A 169 -19.75 7.57 -17.64
C PHE A 169 -20.62 8.79 -17.31
N ALA A 170 -20.33 9.49 -16.22
CA ALA A 170 -21.00 10.73 -15.83
C ALA A 170 -20.21 11.94 -16.32
N SER A 171 -20.91 12.98 -16.80
CA SER A 171 -20.26 14.18 -17.35
C SER A 171 -21.06 15.46 -17.18
N ALA A 172 -20.36 16.58 -16.96
CA ALA A 172 -20.90 17.93 -16.96
C ALA A 172 -20.83 18.63 -18.34
N ARG A 173 -20.55 17.90 -19.43
CA ARG A 173 -20.38 18.46 -20.79
C ARG A 173 -21.65 19.09 -21.41
N ASN A 174 -22.83 18.88 -20.82
CA ASN A 174 -24.08 19.44 -21.31
C ASN A 174 -24.26 20.91 -20.90
N THR A 175 -23.69 21.83 -21.67
CA THR A 175 -23.74 23.29 -21.38
C THR A 175 -25.14 23.90 -21.51
N SER A 176 -26.14 23.16 -21.99
CA SER A 176 -27.54 23.59 -21.98
C SER A 176 -28.21 23.43 -20.61
N LYS A 177 -27.65 22.57 -19.74
CA LYS A 177 -28.11 22.42 -18.36
C LYS A 177 -27.71 23.62 -17.51
N ARG A 178 -28.49 23.86 -16.46
CA ARG A 178 -28.14 24.84 -15.43
C ARG A 178 -26.87 24.38 -14.71
N ASN A 179 -26.06 25.34 -14.28
CA ASN A 179 -24.93 25.06 -13.40
C ASN A 179 -25.39 24.75 -11.97
N SER A 180 -24.78 23.74 -11.37
CA SER A 180 -24.92 23.40 -9.96
C SER A 180 -24.30 24.50 -9.10
N ASN A 181 -24.92 24.74 -7.94
CA ASN A 181 -24.39 25.71 -6.97
C ASN A 181 -23.18 25.16 -6.19
N PHE A 182 -22.83 23.87 -6.38
CA PHE A 182 -21.73 23.22 -5.68
C PHE A 182 -20.36 23.58 -6.27
N ASN A 183 -20.20 23.44 -7.59
CA ASN A 183 -18.94 23.63 -8.31
C ASN A 183 -19.05 24.57 -9.51
N GLU A 184 -20.19 25.23 -9.71
CA GLU A 184 -20.48 26.12 -10.85
C GLU A 184 -20.39 25.45 -12.23
N GLU A 185 -20.43 24.11 -12.31
CA GLU A 185 -20.51 23.35 -13.57
C GLU A 185 -21.94 22.88 -13.87
N PRO A 186 -22.28 22.57 -15.14
CA PRO A 186 -23.58 21.98 -15.48
C PRO A 186 -23.90 20.72 -14.68
N TYR A 187 -25.18 20.50 -14.37
CA TYR A 187 -25.63 19.24 -13.77
C TYR A 187 -25.21 18.03 -14.61
N LEU A 188 -24.80 16.96 -13.93
CA LEU A 188 -24.26 15.76 -14.57
C LEU A 188 -25.32 15.02 -15.39
N ASP A 189 -24.91 14.47 -16.51
CA ASP A 189 -25.65 13.51 -17.33
C ASP A 189 -24.83 12.21 -17.45
N ILE A 190 -25.53 11.09 -17.63
CA ILE A 190 -24.94 9.82 -18.07
C ILE A 190 -24.77 9.87 -19.59
N TYR A 191 -23.55 9.60 -20.03
CA TYR A 191 -23.16 9.49 -21.43
C TYR A 191 -22.75 8.05 -21.78
N ARG A 192 -22.85 7.74 -23.07
CA ARG A 192 -22.40 6.49 -23.68
C ARG A 192 -21.48 6.78 -24.85
N ALA A 193 -20.41 6.01 -24.98
CA ALA A 193 -19.54 5.98 -26.15
C ALA A 193 -19.18 4.53 -26.54
N THR A 194 -18.56 4.33 -27.69
CA THR A 194 -18.15 3.00 -28.20
C THR A 194 -16.65 2.81 -28.05
N TYR A 195 -16.23 1.71 -27.42
CA TYR A 195 -14.85 1.27 -27.35
C TYR A 195 -14.49 0.47 -28.61
N ASN A 196 -13.59 1.01 -29.43
CA ASN A 196 -13.19 0.44 -30.70
C ASN A 196 -12.09 -0.62 -30.52
N GLU A 197 -11.95 -1.52 -31.50
CA GLU A 197 -10.94 -2.60 -31.46
C GLU A 197 -9.50 -2.09 -31.39
N ASN A 198 -9.22 -0.89 -31.89
CA ASN A 198 -7.92 -0.23 -31.82
C ASN A 198 -7.66 0.45 -30.46
N GLY A 199 -8.57 0.32 -29.48
CA GLY A 199 -8.46 0.90 -28.15
C GLY A 199 -8.85 2.38 -28.04
N THR A 200 -9.32 3.01 -29.13
CA THR A 200 -9.88 4.37 -29.07
C THR A 200 -11.35 4.33 -28.65
N ILE A 201 -11.86 5.46 -28.17
CA ILE A 201 -13.28 5.61 -27.82
C ILE A 201 -13.93 6.63 -28.77
N SER A 202 -15.13 6.34 -29.24
CA SER A 202 -15.91 7.25 -30.09
C SER A 202 -16.34 8.51 -29.35
N ASP A 203 -16.89 9.47 -30.11
CA ASP A 203 -17.64 10.58 -29.52
C ASP A 203 -18.77 10.08 -28.61
N ALA A 204 -18.98 10.79 -27.52
CA ALA A 204 -19.97 10.44 -26.52
C ALA A 204 -21.34 11.05 -26.83
N VAL A 205 -22.39 10.26 -26.61
CA VAL A 205 -23.78 10.68 -26.74
C VAL A 205 -24.48 10.56 -25.39
N ALA A 206 -25.37 11.51 -25.06
CA ALA A 206 -26.15 11.45 -23.84
C ALA A 206 -27.06 10.21 -23.87
N VAL A 207 -27.24 9.55 -22.74
CA VAL A 207 -28.17 8.43 -22.63
C VAL A 207 -29.60 8.95 -22.56
N ASP A 208 -30.44 8.50 -23.49
CA ASP A 208 -31.86 8.86 -23.52
C ASP A 208 -32.63 8.23 -22.35
N ASN A 209 -33.71 8.91 -21.93
CA ASN A 209 -34.69 8.46 -20.92
C ASN A 209 -34.19 8.25 -19.47
N LEU A 210 -32.90 8.38 -19.19
CA LEU A 210 -32.36 8.31 -17.81
C LEU A 210 -32.02 9.68 -17.25
N ASN A 211 -31.51 10.56 -18.10
CA ASN A 211 -31.02 11.87 -17.72
C ASN A 211 -32.15 12.82 -17.30
N THR A 212 -32.00 13.39 -16.12
CA THR A 212 -32.95 14.30 -15.48
C THR A 212 -32.40 15.72 -15.48
N ARG A 213 -33.13 16.66 -14.89
CA ARG A 213 -32.63 18.04 -14.73
C ARG A 213 -31.60 18.20 -13.60
N TRP A 214 -31.32 17.13 -12.85
CA TRP A 214 -30.44 17.09 -11.69
C TRP A 214 -29.17 16.29 -12.02
N HIS A 215 -28.33 15.98 -11.02
CA HIS A 215 -27.16 15.12 -11.22
C HIS A 215 -27.60 13.66 -11.45
N ASP A 216 -27.12 13.07 -12.54
CA ASP A 216 -27.29 11.67 -12.87
C ASP A 216 -25.93 10.99 -13.13
N GLY A 217 -25.78 9.77 -12.63
CA GLY A 217 -24.53 9.00 -12.63
C GLY A 217 -23.74 9.10 -11.32
N PRO A 218 -22.63 8.35 -11.19
CA PRO A 218 -22.13 7.36 -12.15
C PRO A 218 -22.99 6.09 -12.17
N ALA A 219 -22.70 5.18 -13.11
CA ALA A 219 -23.48 3.98 -13.35
C ALA A 219 -22.65 2.69 -13.23
N SER A 220 -23.34 1.58 -12.98
CA SER A 220 -22.83 0.21 -13.04
C SER A 220 -23.79 -0.64 -13.85
N ILE A 221 -23.24 -1.52 -14.69
CA ILE A 221 -24.01 -2.36 -15.62
C ILE A 221 -23.81 -3.82 -15.25
N SER A 222 -24.88 -4.61 -15.26
CA SER A 222 -24.81 -6.06 -15.09
C SER A 222 -23.98 -6.72 -16.20
N SER A 223 -23.42 -7.90 -15.90
CA SER A 223 -22.55 -8.64 -16.83
C SER A 223 -23.22 -9.01 -18.15
N ASP A 224 -24.54 -9.17 -18.15
CA ASP A 224 -25.37 -9.42 -19.33
C ASP A 224 -25.72 -8.15 -20.13
N GLY A 225 -25.36 -6.97 -19.63
CA GLY A 225 -25.61 -5.68 -20.28
C GLY A 225 -27.04 -5.15 -20.17
N ASN A 226 -27.94 -5.83 -19.47
CA ASN A 226 -29.38 -5.53 -19.51
C ASN A 226 -29.90 -4.72 -18.32
N THR A 227 -29.14 -4.61 -17.23
CA THR A 227 -29.53 -3.86 -16.03
C THR A 227 -28.49 -2.79 -15.71
N MET A 228 -28.96 -1.56 -15.48
CA MET A 228 -28.15 -0.45 -15.01
C MET A 228 -28.56 -0.07 -13.59
N TYR A 229 -27.58 0.06 -12.72
CA TYR A 229 -27.70 0.76 -11.44
C TYR A 229 -26.99 2.09 -11.54
N TYR A 230 -27.62 3.19 -11.13
CA TYR A 230 -27.00 4.52 -11.23
C TYR A 230 -27.46 5.46 -10.12
N GLY A 231 -26.64 6.47 -9.81
CA GLY A 231 -27.00 7.54 -8.88
C GLY A 231 -27.88 8.61 -9.55
N SER A 232 -28.90 9.12 -8.84
CA SER A 232 -29.67 10.29 -9.25
C SER A 232 -30.24 11.00 -8.02
N GLU A 233 -30.64 12.27 -8.15
CA GLU A 233 -31.13 13.04 -7.01
C GLU A 233 -32.55 12.67 -6.57
N SER A 234 -32.74 12.50 -5.26
CA SER A 234 -34.04 12.29 -4.58
C SER A 234 -35.10 13.37 -4.87
N PHE A 235 -34.71 14.53 -5.41
CA PHE A 235 -35.66 15.52 -5.91
C PHE A 235 -36.55 14.99 -7.03
N ASN A 236 -36.10 13.97 -7.78
CA ASN A 236 -36.91 13.27 -8.77
C ASN A 236 -38.11 12.55 -8.11
N GLU A 237 -37.92 12.03 -6.90
CA GLU A 237 -38.97 11.44 -6.05
C GLU A 237 -39.71 12.48 -5.20
N LYS A 238 -39.42 13.77 -5.37
CA LYS A 238 -39.93 14.87 -4.53
C LYS A 238 -39.56 14.70 -3.04
N GLU A 239 -38.51 13.95 -2.74
CA GLU A 239 -37.99 13.75 -1.39
C GLU A 239 -36.81 14.68 -1.13
N PHE A 240 -36.86 15.40 -0.01
CA PHE A 240 -35.83 16.33 0.42
C PHE A 240 -36.07 16.74 1.87
N THR A 241 -35.01 17.13 2.57
CA THR A 241 -35.11 17.76 3.89
C THR A 241 -35.25 19.27 3.73
N LYS A 242 -36.09 19.90 4.56
CA LYS A 242 -36.29 21.35 4.58
C LYS A 242 -35.58 21.93 5.80
N ASP A 243 -34.61 22.80 5.58
CA ASP A 243 -34.03 23.59 6.65
C ASP A 243 -34.68 24.98 6.65
N LYS A 244 -35.52 25.23 7.66
CA LYS A 244 -36.22 26.50 7.84
C LYS A 244 -35.27 27.65 8.19
N VAL A 245 -34.17 27.37 8.89
CA VAL A 245 -33.17 28.37 9.29
C VAL A 245 -32.37 28.81 8.06
N LYS A 246 -31.98 27.85 7.23
CA LYS A 246 -31.22 28.11 5.99
C LYS A 246 -32.11 28.56 4.83
N ASN A 247 -33.44 28.42 4.96
CA ASN A 247 -34.42 28.60 3.87
C ASN A 247 -33.97 27.87 2.59
N ALA A 248 -33.68 26.58 2.74
CA ALA A 248 -33.12 25.73 1.69
C ALA A 248 -33.75 24.32 1.74
N LYS A 249 -33.68 23.63 0.60
CA LYS A 249 -34.06 22.22 0.46
C LYS A 249 -32.80 21.44 0.13
N PHE A 250 -32.60 20.32 0.81
CA PHE A 250 -31.46 19.45 0.57
C PHE A 250 -31.96 18.09 0.08
N GLY A 251 -31.54 17.72 -1.12
CA GLY A 251 -31.71 16.38 -1.66
C GLY A 251 -30.56 15.50 -1.22
N LYS A 252 -30.79 14.19 -1.33
CA LYS A 252 -29.82 13.11 -1.26
C LYS A 252 -29.62 12.45 -2.62
N ILE A 253 -28.48 11.81 -2.80
CA ILE A 253 -28.26 10.90 -3.93
C ILE A 253 -28.93 9.56 -3.61
N TYR A 254 -29.77 9.10 -4.53
CA TYR A 254 -30.47 7.83 -4.51
C TYR A 254 -29.92 6.92 -5.59
N LEU A 255 -29.92 5.61 -5.35
CA LEU A 255 -29.70 4.64 -6.40
C LEU A 255 -30.99 4.30 -7.13
N TYR A 256 -30.89 4.17 -8.44
CA TYR A 256 -31.97 3.73 -9.32
C TYR A 256 -31.55 2.46 -10.06
N LYS A 257 -32.53 1.66 -10.46
CA LYS A 257 -32.38 0.52 -11.37
C LYS A 257 -33.15 0.81 -12.65
N ALA A 258 -32.51 0.64 -13.80
CA ALA A 258 -33.12 0.69 -15.12
C ALA A 258 -32.84 -0.60 -15.91
N THR A 259 -33.68 -0.89 -16.90
CA THR A 259 -33.56 -2.07 -17.77
C THR A 259 -33.37 -1.66 -19.21
N LYS A 260 -32.59 -2.43 -19.96
CA LYS A 260 -32.37 -2.20 -21.39
C LYS A 260 -33.49 -2.85 -22.21
N GLU A 261 -34.14 -2.06 -23.08
CA GLU A 261 -35.14 -2.49 -24.05
C GLU A 261 -34.63 -2.13 -25.46
N GLY A 262 -34.04 -3.10 -26.16
CA GLY A 262 -33.30 -2.85 -27.40
C GLY A 262 -32.02 -2.05 -27.13
N ASP A 263 -31.87 -0.89 -27.76
CA ASP A 263 -30.73 0.01 -27.54
C ASP A 263 -30.98 1.11 -26.49
N ASN A 264 -32.20 1.16 -25.94
CA ASN A 264 -32.66 2.21 -25.03
C ASN A 264 -32.76 1.69 -23.60
N TRP A 265 -32.54 2.58 -22.64
CA TRP A 265 -32.82 2.33 -21.24
C TRP A 265 -34.25 2.77 -20.89
N SER A 266 -34.93 1.98 -20.08
CA SER A 266 -36.31 2.21 -19.64
C SER A 266 -36.52 1.67 -18.21
N ASN A 267 -37.76 1.77 -17.71
CA ASN A 267 -38.18 1.26 -16.41
C ASN A 267 -37.31 1.71 -15.22
N SER A 268 -36.80 2.94 -15.25
CA SER A 268 -36.03 3.48 -14.14
C SER A 268 -36.88 3.60 -12.87
N LYS A 269 -36.42 2.99 -11.77
CA LYS A 269 -37.09 2.99 -10.46
C LYS A 269 -36.07 3.21 -9.34
N PRO A 270 -36.39 4.02 -8.31
CA PRO A 270 -35.54 4.16 -7.13
C PRO A 270 -35.48 2.85 -6.34
N LEU A 271 -34.31 2.53 -5.77
CA LEU A 271 -34.13 1.38 -4.90
C LEU A 271 -34.82 1.57 -3.54
N PRO A 272 -35.34 0.50 -2.91
CA PRO A 272 -36.20 0.61 -1.72
C PRO A 272 -35.46 0.99 -0.43
N PHE A 273 -34.13 0.90 -0.41
CA PHE A 273 -33.30 1.25 0.76
C PHE A 273 -32.74 2.69 0.71
N ASN A 274 -33.09 3.45 -0.33
CA ASN A 274 -32.84 4.89 -0.38
C ASN A 274 -33.57 5.62 0.76
N ASN A 275 -33.02 6.76 1.21
CA ASN A 275 -33.61 7.51 2.31
C ASN A 275 -33.22 9.00 2.27
N LYS A 276 -34.16 9.88 2.58
CA LYS A 276 -33.95 11.34 2.56
C LYS A 276 -32.94 11.86 3.59
N GLU A 277 -32.52 11.05 4.56
CA GLU A 277 -31.59 11.44 5.61
C GLU A 277 -30.11 11.15 5.26
N TYR A 278 -29.84 10.27 4.30
CA TYR A 278 -28.49 9.84 3.92
C TYR A 278 -28.36 9.61 2.41
N ASP A 279 -27.12 9.61 1.92
CA ASP A 279 -26.79 9.39 0.52
C ASP A 279 -26.56 7.90 0.25
N VAL A 280 -26.99 7.42 -0.90
CA VAL A 280 -26.75 6.06 -1.40
C VAL A 280 -26.30 6.20 -2.85
N ARG A 281 -25.02 5.94 -3.12
CA ARG A 281 -24.40 6.32 -4.40
C ARG A 281 -23.31 5.36 -4.84
N ASN A 282 -22.78 5.63 -6.03
CA ASN A 282 -21.63 4.94 -6.62
C ASN A 282 -21.78 3.41 -6.63
N PRO A 283 -22.75 2.88 -7.40
CA PRO A 283 -23.08 1.45 -7.37
C PRO A 283 -22.03 0.60 -8.07
N SER A 284 -21.94 -0.67 -7.67
CA SER A 284 -21.24 -1.74 -8.39
C SER A 284 -21.93 -3.08 -8.22
N ILE A 285 -22.43 -3.66 -9.31
CA ILE A 285 -23.08 -4.96 -9.31
C ILE A 285 -22.07 -6.08 -9.56
N SER A 286 -22.13 -7.14 -8.75
CA SER A 286 -21.35 -8.37 -8.94
C SER A 286 -21.69 -9.08 -10.24
N LYS A 287 -20.74 -9.88 -10.75
CA LYS A 287 -20.86 -10.62 -12.02
C LYS A 287 -22.14 -11.45 -12.12
N ASP A 288 -22.54 -12.11 -11.04
CA ASP A 288 -23.72 -12.97 -10.99
C ASP A 288 -25.03 -12.20 -10.77
N GLY A 289 -24.96 -10.88 -10.60
CA GLY A 289 -26.10 -10.00 -10.38
C GLY A 289 -26.72 -10.12 -8.99
N LYS A 290 -26.12 -10.83 -8.04
CA LYS A 290 -26.74 -11.16 -6.74
C LYS A 290 -26.29 -10.28 -5.58
N THR A 291 -25.23 -9.51 -5.76
CA THR A 291 -24.73 -8.58 -4.74
C THR A 291 -24.46 -7.22 -5.36
N LEU A 292 -25.10 -6.18 -4.82
CA LEU A 292 -24.87 -4.78 -5.18
C LEU A 292 -24.04 -4.12 -4.08
N TYR A 293 -22.90 -3.57 -4.44
CA TYR A 293 -22.04 -2.74 -3.62
C TYR A 293 -22.33 -1.27 -3.88
N PHE A 294 -22.20 -0.42 -2.88
CA PHE A 294 -22.43 1.02 -3.01
C PHE A 294 -21.77 1.77 -1.84
N SER A 295 -21.61 3.09 -1.97
CA SER A 295 -21.18 3.94 -0.85
C SER A 295 -22.35 4.70 -0.22
N SER A 296 -22.27 4.90 1.10
CA SER A 296 -23.30 5.59 1.87
C SER A 296 -22.76 6.13 3.20
N ASN A 297 -23.28 7.29 3.60
CA ASN A 297 -23.11 7.87 4.94
C ASN A 297 -24.25 7.48 5.91
N MET A 298 -24.93 6.36 5.65
CA MET A 298 -26.04 5.91 6.50
C MET A 298 -25.57 5.44 7.90
N PRO A 299 -26.46 5.49 8.91
CA PRO A 299 -26.12 5.07 10.27
C PRO A 299 -25.61 3.61 10.33
N GLY A 300 -24.62 3.37 11.19
CA GLY A 300 -23.98 2.06 11.36
C GLY A 300 -22.65 1.91 10.63
N GLY A 301 -22.16 2.97 9.97
CA GLY A 301 -20.80 3.06 9.44
C GLY A 301 -19.74 3.51 10.45
N PHE A 302 -18.51 3.62 9.97
CA PHE A 302 -17.31 4.02 10.72
C PHE A 302 -17.06 5.53 10.68
N GLY A 303 -17.47 6.20 9.59
CA GLY A 303 -17.09 7.59 9.36
C GLY A 303 -17.94 8.33 8.34
N GLY A 304 -17.26 9.02 7.43
CA GLY A 304 -17.86 9.85 6.39
C GLY A 304 -18.74 9.03 5.45
N GLU A 305 -18.15 8.49 4.39
CA GLU A 305 -18.81 7.52 3.55
C GLU A 305 -18.18 6.16 3.73
N ASP A 306 -19.01 5.15 3.81
CA ASP A 306 -18.58 3.77 3.92
C ASP A 306 -19.06 2.98 2.71
N ILE A 307 -18.39 1.88 2.42
CA ILE A 307 -18.84 0.88 1.45
C ILE A 307 -19.73 -0.15 2.14
N TRP A 308 -20.89 -0.34 1.52
CA TRP A 308 -21.93 -1.29 1.91
C TRP A 308 -22.20 -2.26 0.77
N LYS A 309 -22.81 -3.39 1.10
CA LYS A 309 -23.34 -4.35 0.13
C LYS A 309 -24.77 -4.72 0.47
N VAL A 310 -25.52 -5.18 -0.52
CA VAL A 310 -26.87 -5.72 -0.34
C VAL A 310 -27.10 -6.91 -1.28
N ALA A 311 -27.81 -7.92 -0.80
CA ALA A 311 -28.25 -9.03 -1.64
C ALA A 311 -29.33 -8.56 -2.62
N VAL A 312 -29.29 -9.06 -3.85
CA VAL A 312 -30.19 -8.73 -4.96
C VAL A 312 -30.88 -10.01 -5.42
N ASN A 313 -32.21 -9.97 -5.49
CA ASN A 313 -33.06 -11.04 -6.02
C ASN A 313 -34.12 -10.44 -6.95
N GLY A 314 -33.74 -10.19 -8.21
CA GLY A 314 -34.61 -9.50 -9.16
C GLY A 314 -34.86 -8.05 -8.75
N ASP A 315 -36.08 -7.74 -8.34
CA ASP A 315 -36.50 -6.42 -7.81
C ASP A 315 -36.56 -6.39 -6.27
N GLU A 316 -36.21 -7.50 -5.60
CA GLU A 316 -36.12 -7.59 -4.15
C GLU A 316 -34.68 -7.39 -3.67
N TYR A 317 -34.53 -6.70 -2.54
CA TYR A 317 -33.23 -6.37 -1.95
C TYR A 317 -33.19 -6.79 -0.49
N GLY A 318 -32.04 -7.30 -0.04
CA GLY A 318 -31.79 -7.59 1.36
C GLY A 318 -31.61 -6.32 2.21
N THR A 319 -31.17 -6.51 3.45
CA THR A 319 -30.73 -5.42 4.32
C THR A 319 -29.30 -5.01 3.95
N PRO A 320 -28.99 -3.71 3.81
CA PRO A 320 -27.62 -3.26 3.62
C PRO A 320 -26.67 -3.68 4.76
N GLU A 321 -25.47 -4.13 4.39
CA GLU A 321 -24.41 -4.60 5.29
C GLU A 321 -23.12 -3.81 5.06
N ASN A 322 -22.53 -3.27 6.13
CA ASN A 322 -21.26 -2.54 6.07
C ASN A 322 -20.09 -3.51 5.85
N LEU A 323 -19.11 -3.16 5.01
CA LEU A 323 -17.96 -4.04 4.71
C LEU A 323 -16.90 -4.12 5.83
N GLY A 324 -17.04 -3.35 6.91
CA GLY A 324 -16.17 -3.42 8.08
C GLY A 324 -14.82 -2.71 7.91
N ALA A 325 -14.04 -2.71 8.98
CA ALA A 325 -12.84 -1.88 9.13
C ALA A 325 -11.67 -2.20 8.17
N LYS A 326 -11.70 -3.34 7.47
CA LYS A 326 -10.69 -3.64 6.43
C LYS A 326 -10.88 -2.77 5.20
N VAL A 327 -12.13 -2.39 4.93
CA VAL A 327 -12.51 -1.48 3.86
C VAL A 327 -12.68 -0.09 4.45
N ASN A 328 -13.59 0.08 5.40
CA ASN A 328 -14.04 1.39 5.89
C ASN A 328 -13.17 1.94 7.03
N THR A 329 -13.10 3.27 7.12
CA THR A 329 -12.40 4.05 8.14
C THR A 329 -13.29 5.19 8.63
N GLU A 330 -12.77 6.06 9.50
CA GLU A 330 -13.47 7.26 9.93
C GLU A 330 -13.59 8.33 8.81
N ALA A 331 -12.89 8.16 7.68
CA ALA A 331 -12.93 9.09 6.55
C ALA A 331 -13.93 8.65 5.46
N ASN A 332 -13.63 8.91 4.17
CA ASN A 332 -14.48 8.52 3.05
C ASN A 332 -13.88 7.32 2.32
N GLU A 333 -14.67 6.26 2.21
CA GLU A 333 -14.51 5.15 1.28
C GLU A 333 -15.67 5.13 0.28
N SER A 334 -15.36 5.31 -0.99
CA SER A 334 -16.38 5.50 -2.04
C SER A 334 -15.98 4.79 -3.33
N PHE A 335 -16.87 4.84 -4.32
CA PHE A 335 -16.67 4.25 -5.65
C PHE A 335 -16.20 2.77 -5.64
N PRO A 336 -16.96 1.86 -5.00
CA PRO A 336 -16.67 0.44 -5.08
C PRO A 336 -16.74 -0.05 -6.54
N PHE A 337 -15.88 -0.99 -6.88
CA PHE A 337 -15.97 -1.80 -8.10
C PHE A 337 -15.56 -3.24 -7.79
N ILE A 338 -16.50 -4.18 -7.92
CA ILE A 338 -16.24 -5.60 -7.69
C ILE A 338 -15.90 -6.31 -9.01
N THR A 339 -14.77 -7.02 -9.05
CA THR A 339 -14.39 -7.85 -10.20
C THR A 339 -15.06 -9.23 -10.16
N ASP A 340 -14.95 -9.96 -11.26
CA ASP A 340 -15.39 -11.35 -11.41
C ASP A 340 -14.76 -12.33 -10.41
N ASP A 341 -13.55 -12.04 -9.92
CA ASP A 341 -12.78 -12.84 -8.97
C ASP A 341 -12.89 -12.33 -7.51
N ASN A 342 -13.89 -11.50 -7.22
CA ASN A 342 -14.16 -10.88 -5.92
C ASN A 342 -13.00 -10.01 -5.39
N ILE A 343 -12.28 -9.34 -6.29
CA ILE A 343 -11.39 -8.24 -5.93
C ILE A 343 -12.22 -6.96 -5.93
N LEU A 344 -12.39 -6.37 -4.75
CA LEU A 344 -13.06 -5.10 -4.61
C LEU A 344 -12.03 -3.97 -4.74
N PHE A 345 -12.17 -3.16 -5.79
CA PHE A 345 -11.54 -1.86 -5.89
C PHE A 345 -12.41 -0.80 -5.23
N PHE A 346 -11.79 0.20 -4.62
CA PHE A 346 -12.50 1.34 -4.04
C PHE A 346 -11.56 2.52 -3.83
N SER A 347 -12.10 3.71 -3.60
CA SER A 347 -11.35 4.93 -3.36
C SER A 347 -11.42 5.32 -1.90
N SER A 348 -10.29 5.66 -1.28
CA SER A 348 -10.25 6.07 0.13
C SER A 348 -9.35 7.28 0.32
N ASN A 349 -9.80 8.22 1.16
CA ASN A 349 -8.95 9.30 1.71
C ASN A 349 -8.66 9.10 3.20
N GLY A 350 -8.94 7.90 3.75
CA GLY A 350 -8.69 7.49 5.14
C GLY A 350 -7.50 6.56 5.30
N LYS A 351 -7.15 5.82 4.24
CA LYS A 351 -6.01 4.90 4.23
C LYS A 351 -4.72 5.61 3.81
N GLN A 352 -3.58 4.98 4.11
CA GLN A 352 -2.28 5.52 3.71
C GLN A 352 -2.12 5.50 2.19
N GLY A 353 -1.82 6.68 1.65
CA GLY A 353 -1.66 6.90 0.23
C GLY A 353 -1.05 8.26 -0.07
N PHE A 354 -1.04 8.64 -1.34
CA PHE A 354 -0.28 9.75 -1.89
C PHE A 354 -0.99 11.10 -1.71
N GLY A 355 -2.32 11.10 -1.61
CA GLY A 355 -3.09 12.31 -1.91
C GLY A 355 -4.46 12.37 -1.26
N GLY A 356 -5.44 12.87 -2.02
CA GLY A 356 -6.84 12.93 -1.63
C GLY A 356 -7.46 11.54 -1.59
N LEU A 357 -8.37 11.24 -2.51
CA LEU A 357 -8.80 9.87 -2.76
C LEU A 357 -7.69 9.10 -3.48
N ASP A 358 -7.34 7.94 -2.95
CA ASP A 358 -6.47 6.97 -3.61
C ASP A 358 -7.25 5.69 -3.91
N VAL A 359 -6.96 5.01 -5.03
CA VAL A 359 -7.52 3.69 -5.37
C VAL A 359 -6.83 2.59 -4.56
N PHE A 360 -7.63 1.78 -3.87
CA PHE A 360 -7.24 0.57 -3.17
C PHE A 360 -7.92 -0.66 -3.78
N LYS A 361 -7.35 -1.84 -3.53
CA LYS A 361 -7.98 -3.13 -3.84
C LYS A 361 -7.87 -4.11 -2.69
N ILE A 362 -8.87 -4.96 -2.51
CA ILE A 362 -8.90 -6.02 -1.50
C ILE A 362 -9.48 -7.31 -2.09
N ASP A 363 -8.82 -8.45 -1.82
CA ASP A 363 -9.34 -9.77 -2.19
C ASP A 363 -10.31 -10.25 -1.10
N LEU A 364 -11.61 -10.20 -1.40
CA LEU A 364 -12.65 -10.57 -0.43
C LEU A 364 -12.64 -12.06 -0.08
N ASN A 365 -11.93 -12.91 -0.84
CA ASN A 365 -11.81 -14.33 -0.53
C ASN A 365 -10.69 -14.63 0.48
N LYS A 366 -9.67 -13.75 0.59
CA LYS A 366 -8.43 -14.04 1.33
C LYS A 366 -8.32 -13.34 2.69
N GLY A 367 -9.30 -12.51 3.04
CA GLY A 367 -9.29 -11.79 4.32
C GLY A 367 -8.04 -10.92 4.54
N SER A 368 -7.35 -10.52 3.47
CA SER A 368 -6.18 -9.65 3.53
C SER A 368 -6.58 -8.19 3.81
N GLU A 369 -5.61 -7.35 4.17
CA GLU A 369 -5.82 -5.90 4.21
C GLU A 369 -5.95 -5.31 2.80
N ALA A 370 -6.57 -4.14 2.70
CA ALA A 370 -6.66 -3.41 1.44
C ALA A 370 -5.27 -2.86 1.04
N MET A 371 -4.94 -3.01 -0.24
CA MET A 371 -3.65 -2.61 -0.82
C MET A 371 -3.85 -1.37 -1.71
N ASN A 372 -3.03 -0.34 -1.53
CA ASN A 372 -2.98 0.81 -2.43
C ASN A 372 -2.52 0.36 -3.83
N VAL A 373 -3.20 0.81 -4.90
CA VAL A 373 -2.87 0.39 -6.27
C VAL A 373 -1.51 0.94 -6.74
N GLY A 374 -1.02 2.02 -6.13
CA GLY A 374 0.29 2.60 -6.43
C GLY A 374 0.30 3.50 -7.67
N GLU A 375 1.44 4.13 -7.91
CA GLU A 375 1.68 4.91 -9.12
C GLU A 375 1.70 4.01 -10.38
N PRO A 376 1.28 4.54 -11.55
CA PRO A 376 0.80 5.89 -11.82
C PRO A 376 -0.72 6.06 -11.68
N VAL A 377 -1.46 5.03 -11.24
CA VAL A 377 -2.91 5.15 -11.02
C VAL A 377 -3.18 6.14 -9.89
N ASN A 378 -2.46 6.00 -8.78
CA ASN A 378 -2.53 6.95 -7.68
C ASN A 378 -1.44 8.02 -7.79
N THR A 379 -1.76 9.21 -7.32
CA THR A 379 -0.96 10.44 -7.34
C THR A 379 -1.28 11.27 -6.10
N SER A 380 -0.68 12.45 -5.93
CA SER A 380 -1.08 13.34 -4.84
C SER A 380 -2.50 13.90 -5.00
N LYS A 381 -3.15 13.75 -6.16
CA LYS A 381 -4.46 14.31 -6.45
C LYS A 381 -5.58 13.32 -6.07
N ASP A 382 -6.83 13.60 -6.44
CA ASP A 382 -7.88 12.60 -6.30
C ASP A 382 -7.75 11.58 -7.44
N ASP A 383 -7.79 10.31 -7.09
CA ASP A 383 -7.72 9.14 -7.98
C ASP A 383 -8.79 8.15 -7.56
N PHE A 384 -9.83 8.01 -8.39
CA PHE A 384 -11.06 7.38 -7.96
C PHE A 384 -11.84 6.67 -9.06
N ALA A 385 -12.93 5.98 -8.69
CA ALA A 385 -13.83 5.30 -9.61
C ALA A 385 -13.14 4.31 -10.58
N PHE A 386 -12.23 3.50 -10.03
CA PHE A 386 -11.55 2.48 -10.80
C PHE A 386 -12.53 1.37 -11.23
N THR A 387 -12.52 1.01 -12.52
CA THR A 387 -13.25 -0.14 -13.07
C THR A 387 -12.33 -0.97 -13.95
N TYR A 388 -12.66 -2.25 -14.15
CA TYR A 388 -11.85 -3.16 -14.97
C TYR A 388 -12.71 -4.12 -15.78
N ASN A 389 -12.45 -4.18 -17.09
CA ASN A 389 -13.06 -5.18 -17.97
C ASN A 389 -12.05 -6.30 -18.26
N ALA A 390 -12.28 -7.49 -17.69
CA ALA A 390 -11.38 -8.64 -17.84
C ALA A 390 -11.34 -9.20 -19.27
N ALA A 391 -12.44 -9.14 -20.02
CA ALA A 391 -12.51 -9.65 -21.39
C ALA A 391 -11.68 -8.79 -22.36
N LYS A 392 -11.66 -7.47 -22.13
CA LYS A 392 -10.91 -6.49 -22.92
C LYS A 392 -9.53 -6.17 -22.34
N LYS A 393 -9.25 -6.62 -21.12
CA LYS A 393 -8.00 -6.36 -20.37
C LYS A 393 -7.67 -4.87 -20.26
N VAL A 394 -8.68 -4.04 -20.03
CA VAL A 394 -8.54 -2.59 -19.86
C VAL A 394 -9.31 -2.13 -18.64
N GLY A 395 -8.69 -1.26 -17.85
CA GLY A 395 -9.32 -0.55 -16.76
C GLY A 395 -9.57 0.92 -17.09
N PHE A 396 -10.42 1.54 -16.30
CA PHE A 396 -10.64 2.98 -16.30
C PHE A 396 -10.59 3.50 -14.88
N PHE A 397 -10.19 4.75 -14.70
CA PHE A 397 -10.34 5.47 -13.43
C PHE A 397 -10.47 6.96 -13.72
N SER A 398 -10.79 7.73 -12.70
CA SER A 398 -10.99 9.17 -12.76
C SER A 398 -9.97 9.88 -11.90
N SER A 399 -9.51 11.05 -12.33
CA SER A 399 -8.52 11.82 -11.57
C SER A 399 -8.55 13.30 -11.90
N ASN A 400 -8.29 14.15 -10.89
CA ASN A 400 -8.09 15.59 -11.07
C ASN A 400 -6.61 16.01 -11.20
N ARG A 401 -5.74 15.07 -11.59
CA ARG A 401 -4.30 15.34 -11.84
C ARG A 401 -4.02 16.44 -12.85
N ASP A 402 -4.92 16.66 -13.81
CA ASP A 402 -4.79 17.70 -14.84
C ASP A 402 -5.64 18.95 -14.54
N GLY A 403 -6.24 19.03 -13.34
CA GLY A 403 -7.02 20.17 -12.84
C GLY A 403 -8.54 20.01 -12.93
N ASN A 404 -9.03 19.15 -13.82
CA ASN A 404 -10.43 18.72 -13.89
C ASN A 404 -10.51 17.22 -13.57
N ASP A 405 -11.65 16.75 -13.07
CA ASP A 405 -11.92 15.30 -13.03
C ASP A 405 -11.98 14.76 -14.46
N ASP A 406 -10.95 14.01 -14.84
CA ASP A 406 -10.79 13.41 -16.16
C ASP A 406 -10.80 11.88 -16.05
N ILE A 407 -11.27 11.20 -17.10
CA ILE A 407 -11.18 9.74 -17.22
C ILE A 407 -9.84 9.34 -17.84
N PHE A 408 -9.21 8.32 -17.26
CA PHE A 408 -7.98 7.70 -17.74
C PHE A 408 -8.20 6.22 -18.02
N LYS A 409 -7.57 5.72 -19.08
CA LYS A 409 -7.37 4.28 -19.33
C LYS A 409 -6.26 3.76 -18.42
N ALA A 410 -6.41 2.55 -17.91
CA ALA A 410 -5.44 1.83 -17.11
C ALA A 410 -5.23 0.41 -17.68
N ASP A 411 -4.15 0.23 -18.44
CA ASP A 411 -3.81 -1.05 -19.05
C ASP A 411 -2.94 -1.85 -18.08
N PRO A 412 -3.35 -3.07 -17.65
CA PRO A 412 -2.58 -3.86 -16.70
C PRO A 412 -1.15 -4.11 -17.21
N VAL A 413 -0.17 -3.74 -16.40
CA VAL A 413 1.21 -4.16 -16.63
C VAL A 413 1.31 -5.62 -16.27
N CYS A 414 1.76 -6.40 -17.23
CA CYS A 414 2.05 -7.80 -16.99
C CYS A 414 3.19 -7.90 -15.98
N ASN A 415 2.90 -8.52 -14.83
CA ASN A 415 3.86 -8.79 -13.76
C ASN A 415 3.80 -10.27 -13.39
N VAL A 416 4.96 -10.90 -13.22
CA VAL A 416 5.12 -12.28 -12.72
C VAL A 416 5.99 -12.28 -11.47
N GLN A 417 5.97 -13.37 -10.71
CA GLN A 417 6.82 -13.51 -9.53
C GLN A 417 8.16 -14.15 -9.94
N ALA A 418 9.28 -13.57 -9.51
CA ALA A 418 10.60 -14.17 -9.57
C ALA A 418 10.96 -14.76 -8.20
N LEU A 419 11.06 -16.08 -8.12
CA LEU A 419 11.55 -16.81 -6.96
C LEU A 419 13.01 -17.15 -7.17
N VAL A 420 13.88 -16.59 -6.34
CA VAL A 420 15.31 -16.95 -6.33
C VAL A 420 15.56 -17.89 -5.16
N ARG A 421 15.95 -19.12 -5.45
CA ARG A 421 16.32 -20.12 -4.45
C ARG A 421 17.82 -20.26 -4.44
N VAL A 422 18.44 -19.90 -3.32
CA VAL A 422 19.89 -19.95 -3.15
C VAL A 422 20.29 -21.28 -2.51
N LYS A 423 21.22 -21.99 -3.14
CA LYS A 423 21.73 -23.28 -2.67
C LYS A 423 23.25 -23.33 -2.73
N ASP A 424 23.81 -24.15 -1.86
CA ASP A 424 25.21 -24.56 -1.93
C ASP A 424 25.40 -25.49 -3.13
N ALA A 425 26.31 -25.14 -4.04
CA ALA A 425 26.53 -25.85 -5.30
C ALA A 425 27.08 -27.28 -5.12
N LYS A 426 27.68 -27.60 -3.96
CA LYS A 426 28.30 -28.90 -3.68
C LYS A 426 27.33 -29.85 -2.98
N THR A 427 26.57 -29.34 -2.02
CA THR A 427 25.69 -30.12 -1.15
C THR A 427 24.23 -30.09 -1.59
N GLY A 428 23.84 -29.10 -2.41
CA GLY A 428 22.45 -28.85 -2.81
C GLY A 428 21.55 -28.30 -1.71
N LYS A 429 22.09 -28.04 -0.51
CA LYS A 429 21.33 -27.48 0.62
C LYS A 429 21.01 -26.02 0.37
N VAL A 430 19.84 -25.59 0.84
CA VAL A 430 19.42 -24.18 0.77
C VAL A 430 20.26 -23.30 1.70
N ILE A 431 20.49 -22.06 1.30
CA ILE A 431 21.29 -21.08 2.05
C ILE A 431 20.35 -19.99 2.56
N GLU A 432 20.11 -19.97 3.87
CA GLU A 432 19.44 -18.88 4.56
C GLU A 432 20.37 -17.66 4.70
N GLY A 433 19.80 -16.45 4.67
CA GLY A 433 20.54 -15.24 5.00
C GLY A 433 21.51 -14.80 3.90
N ALA A 434 21.39 -15.32 2.68
CA ALA A 434 22.08 -14.82 1.49
C ALA A 434 21.37 -13.58 0.95
N THR A 435 22.13 -12.57 0.58
CA THR A 435 21.63 -11.33 -0.03
C THR A 435 21.39 -11.58 -1.52
N VAL A 436 20.18 -11.29 -1.98
CA VAL A 436 19.74 -11.38 -3.37
C VAL A 436 19.36 -9.97 -3.83
N MET A 437 20.19 -9.39 -4.69
CA MET A 437 19.92 -8.12 -5.34
C MET A 437 19.48 -8.38 -6.78
N LEU A 438 18.23 -8.07 -7.09
CA LEU A 438 17.68 -8.21 -8.43
C LEU A 438 17.86 -6.88 -9.18
N VAL A 439 18.44 -6.94 -10.37
CA VAL A 439 18.65 -5.76 -11.23
C VAL A 439 18.08 -5.98 -12.63
N ASP A 440 17.62 -4.91 -13.26
CA ASP A 440 17.18 -4.92 -14.65
C ASP A 440 18.35 -4.85 -15.66
N GLU A 441 18.04 -4.87 -16.96
CA GLU A 441 19.03 -4.74 -18.04
C GLU A 441 19.84 -3.43 -17.98
N LYS A 442 19.34 -2.40 -17.29
CA LYS A 442 20.00 -1.10 -17.10
C LYS A 442 20.79 -1.03 -15.78
N GLN A 443 20.96 -2.16 -15.09
CA GLN A 443 21.59 -2.24 -13.76
C GLN A 443 20.88 -1.42 -12.67
N LYS A 444 19.60 -1.08 -12.87
CA LYS A 444 18.79 -0.47 -11.82
C LYS A 444 18.35 -1.57 -10.84
N THR A 445 18.59 -1.35 -9.56
CA THR A 445 18.11 -2.24 -8.50
C THR A 445 16.59 -2.25 -8.47
N VAL A 446 16.01 -3.43 -8.66
CA VAL A 446 14.57 -3.71 -8.56
C VAL A 446 14.22 -4.13 -7.14
N SER A 447 15.04 -4.98 -6.52
CA SER A 447 14.87 -5.41 -5.14
C SER A 447 16.21 -5.78 -4.52
N ASN A 448 16.32 -5.62 -3.20
CA ASN A 448 17.43 -6.14 -2.42
C ASN A 448 16.86 -6.84 -1.18
N GLN A 449 16.86 -8.18 -1.20
CA GLN A 449 16.25 -9.00 -0.16
C GLN A 449 17.28 -9.99 0.40
N THR A 450 16.98 -10.50 1.59
CA THR A 450 17.73 -11.60 2.19
C THR A 450 16.86 -12.86 2.17
N THR A 451 17.45 -13.99 1.77
CA THR A 451 16.75 -15.28 1.75
C THR A 451 16.24 -15.68 3.13
N ALA A 452 15.01 -16.20 3.17
CA ALA A 452 14.39 -16.75 4.37
C ALA A 452 15.00 -18.12 4.76
N LEU A 453 14.48 -18.76 5.82
CA LEU A 453 14.90 -20.08 6.31
C LEU A 453 14.89 -21.19 5.24
N ASN A 454 14.02 -21.08 4.24
CA ASN A 454 13.93 -22.00 3.11
C ASN A 454 14.92 -21.68 1.97
N GLY A 455 15.75 -20.64 2.13
CA GLY A 455 16.72 -20.17 1.14
C GLY A 455 16.11 -19.42 -0.04
N GLU A 456 14.90 -18.89 0.09
CA GLU A 456 14.17 -18.26 -1.01
C GLU A 456 13.95 -16.75 -0.79
N THR A 457 13.90 -16.01 -1.88
CA THR A 457 13.32 -14.67 -1.98
C THR A 457 12.23 -14.65 -3.06
N LEU A 458 11.28 -13.73 -2.94
CA LEU A 458 10.18 -13.57 -3.90
C LEU A 458 10.03 -12.09 -4.26
N THR A 459 10.13 -11.78 -5.55
CA THR A 459 10.04 -10.40 -6.07
C THR A 459 9.09 -10.35 -7.26
N GLY A 460 8.18 -9.37 -7.29
CA GLY A 460 7.39 -9.08 -8.49
C GLY A 460 8.26 -8.43 -9.58
N VAL A 461 8.19 -8.95 -10.80
CA VAL A 461 8.95 -8.46 -11.96
C VAL A 461 8.04 -8.27 -13.16
N MET A 462 8.38 -7.31 -14.03
CA MET A 462 7.62 -7.09 -15.25
C MET A 462 7.84 -8.25 -16.23
N CYS A 463 6.77 -8.67 -16.90
CA CYS A 463 6.86 -9.67 -17.94
C CYS A 463 7.77 -9.23 -19.07
N ASN A 464 8.30 -10.19 -19.82
CA ASN A 464 9.11 -9.94 -21.01
C ASN A 464 10.37 -9.06 -20.81
N THR A 465 10.72 -8.80 -19.55
CA THR A 465 11.91 -8.07 -19.13
C THR A 465 12.92 -9.06 -18.57
N ALA A 466 14.18 -8.98 -19.03
CA ALA A 466 15.23 -9.82 -18.45
C ALA A 466 15.77 -9.15 -17.19
N TYR A 467 16.07 -9.97 -16.19
CA TYR A 467 16.71 -9.51 -14.96
C TYR A 467 17.92 -10.37 -14.65
N SER A 468 18.74 -9.91 -13.71
CA SER A 468 19.78 -10.75 -13.12
C SER A 468 19.73 -10.66 -11.60
N ALA A 469 19.88 -11.81 -10.95
CA ALA A 469 20.00 -11.93 -9.51
C ALA A 469 21.48 -11.95 -9.15
N GLN A 470 21.95 -10.88 -8.53
CA GLN A 470 23.29 -10.79 -7.94
C GLN A 470 23.21 -11.31 -6.51
N VAL A 471 23.79 -12.47 -6.26
CA VAL A 471 23.65 -13.19 -5.00
C VAL A 471 24.99 -13.23 -4.28
N SER A 472 24.97 -12.94 -2.98
CA SER A 472 26.16 -12.97 -2.13
C SER A 472 25.86 -13.54 -0.75
N LYS A 473 26.83 -14.26 -0.19
CA LYS A 473 26.80 -14.79 1.16
C LYS A 473 28.24 -14.91 1.68
N SER A 474 28.49 -14.50 2.91
CA SER A 474 29.79 -14.73 3.55
C SER A 474 30.15 -16.22 3.54
N GLY A 475 31.39 -16.55 3.14
CA GLY A 475 31.86 -17.92 2.98
C GLY A 475 31.62 -18.53 1.60
N TYR A 476 30.98 -17.80 0.68
CA TYR A 476 30.71 -18.23 -0.70
C TYR A 476 31.22 -17.21 -1.70
N GLU A 477 31.55 -17.68 -2.91
CA GLU A 477 31.78 -16.81 -4.06
C GLU A 477 30.46 -16.15 -4.48
N SER A 478 30.48 -14.84 -4.71
CA SER A 478 29.30 -14.14 -5.23
C SER A 478 28.98 -14.60 -6.66
N GLY A 479 27.69 -14.74 -6.98
CA GLY A 479 27.22 -15.20 -8.28
C GLY A 479 26.24 -14.22 -8.92
N ILE A 480 26.18 -14.24 -10.25
CA ILE A 480 25.15 -13.54 -11.04
C ILE A 480 24.36 -14.61 -11.79
N PHE A 481 23.04 -14.62 -11.59
CA PHE A 481 22.14 -15.62 -12.17
C PHE A 481 21.12 -14.94 -13.07
N GLU A 482 20.95 -15.45 -14.28
CA GLU A 482 19.96 -14.93 -15.22
C GLU A 482 18.53 -15.25 -14.74
N VAL A 483 17.68 -14.23 -14.72
CA VAL A 483 16.24 -14.39 -14.51
C VAL A 483 15.57 -14.26 -15.88
N LYS A 484 15.12 -15.40 -16.40
CA LYS A 484 14.52 -15.48 -17.73
C LYS A 484 13.24 -14.67 -17.80
N LYS A 485 12.97 -14.15 -19.01
CA LYS A 485 11.70 -13.52 -19.36
C LYS A 485 10.56 -14.52 -19.16
N ALA A 486 9.45 -14.06 -18.59
CA ALA A 486 8.22 -14.83 -18.49
C ALA A 486 7.00 -13.93 -18.70
N GLU A 487 5.88 -14.56 -19.04
CA GLU A 487 4.63 -13.88 -19.40
C GLU A 487 3.48 -14.17 -18.44
N ASN A 488 3.34 -15.40 -17.94
CA ASN A 488 2.18 -15.78 -17.11
C ASN A 488 2.52 -16.65 -15.91
N GLU A 489 3.77 -17.10 -15.80
CA GLU A 489 4.19 -18.06 -14.78
C GLU A 489 5.30 -17.48 -13.90
N GLN A 490 5.36 -17.99 -12.67
CA GLN A 490 6.46 -17.70 -11.76
C GLN A 490 7.79 -18.13 -12.38
N VAL A 491 8.77 -17.23 -12.39
CA VAL A 491 10.14 -17.53 -12.78
C VAL A 491 10.87 -18.08 -11.58
N VAL A 492 11.37 -19.32 -11.68
CA VAL A 492 12.20 -19.93 -10.63
C VAL A 492 13.66 -19.91 -11.08
N VAL A 493 14.52 -19.31 -10.24
CA VAL A 493 15.96 -19.22 -10.45
C VAL A 493 16.67 -19.99 -9.35
N GLU A 494 17.41 -21.02 -9.73
CA GLU A 494 18.28 -21.78 -8.83
C GLU A 494 19.67 -21.14 -8.82
N ALA A 495 19.95 -20.37 -7.77
CA ALA A 495 21.21 -19.68 -7.57
C ALA A 495 22.19 -20.58 -6.79
N LEU A 496 23.05 -21.29 -7.52
CA LEU A 496 24.06 -22.19 -6.95
C LEU A 496 25.33 -21.43 -6.60
N LEU A 497 25.59 -21.21 -5.32
CA LEU A 497 26.82 -20.56 -4.85
C LEU A 497 27.90 -21.60 -4.54
N ASN A 498 29.14 -21.34 -4.98
CA ASN A 498 30.28 -22.17 -4.63
C ASN A 498 30.85 -21.74 -3.27
N PRO A 499 31.03 -22.66 -2.31
CA PRO A 499 31.71 -22.34 -1.07
C PRO A 499 33.17 -21.98 -1.36
N ILE A 500 33.67 -20.95 -0.68
CA ILE A 500 35.09 -20.57 -0.78
C ILE A 500 35.91 -21.67 -0.08
N MET A 501 36.64 -22.42 -0.89
CA MET A 501 37.49 -23.51 -0.41
C MET A 501 38.79 -22.96 0.22
N PRO A 502 39.33 -23.64 1.24
CA PRO A 502 40.59 -23.26 1.85
C PRO A 502 41.77 -23.50 0.91
N ILE A 503 42.86 -22.76 1.14
CA ILE A 503 44.08 -22.88 0.35
C ILE A 503 44.85 -24.11 0.82
N ILE A 504 45.11 -25.05 -0.08
CA ILE A 504 45.92 -26.24 0.19
C ILE A 504 47.35 -25.96 -0.29
N THR A 505 48.30 -25.94 0.64
CA THR A 505 49.74 -25.85 0.32
C THR A 505 50.37 -27.25 0.27
N GLU A 506 51.69 -27.34 0.10
CA GLU A 506 52.40 -28.61 0.23
C GLU A 506 52.32 -29.19 1.66
N LYS A 507 52.20 -28.33 2.68
CA LYS A 507 52.38 -28.71 4.09
C LYS A 507 51.16 -28.50 4.96
N GLU A 508 50.18 -27.72 4.53
CA GLU A 508 49.02 -27.36 5.36
C GLU A 508 47.77 -27.00 4.55
N VAL A 509 46.62 -27.09 5.20
CA VAL A 509 45.33 -26.55 4.74
C VAL A 509 45.06 -25.27 5.51
N ILE A 510 45.03 -24.13 4.82
CA ILE A 510 44.86 -22.81 5.41
C ILE A 510 43.37 -22.47 5.45
N LEU A 511 42.80 -22.50 6.66
CA LEU A 511 41.45 -22.04 6.96
C LEU A 511 41.45 -20.58 7.44
N GLN A 512 40.27 -19.95 7.43
CA GLN A 512 40.07 -18.72 8.20
C GLN A 512 40.18 -19.03 9.71
N PRO A 513 40.42 -18.02 10.56
CA PRO A 513 40.58 -18.22 12.00
C PRO A 513 39.39 -18.99 12.61
N ILE A 514 39.68 -20.09 13.30
CA ILE A 514 38.68 -20.84 14.05
C ILE A 514 38.53 -20.20 15.42
N TYR A 515 37.41 -19.52 15.61
CA TYR A 515 37.13 -18.84 16.87
C TYR A 515 36.72 -19.83 17.96
N PHE A 516 37.24 -19.59 19.15
CA PHE A 516 36.85 -20.24 20.39
C PHE A 516 36.52 -19.16 21.41
N GLU A 517 35.44 -19.31 22.16
CA GLU A 517 35.12 -18.39 23.25
C GLU A 517 36.22 -18.38 24.32
N PHE A 518 36.35 -17.25 25.03
CA PHE A 518 37.34 -17.08 26.09
C PHE A 518 37.17 -18.17 27.16
N ASN A 519 38.26 -18.88 27.48
CA ASN A 519 38.30 -20.01 28.41
C ASN A 519 37.41 -21.21 28.04
N LYS A 520 36.93 -21.32 26.79
CA LYS A 520 36.18 -22.49 26.30
C LYS A 520 36.91 -23.23 25.17
N SER A 521 36.62 -24.53 25.06
CA SER A 521 37.09 -25.42 23.99
C SER A 521 35.96 -25.82 23.03
N ASN A 522 34.74 -25.34 23.23
CA ASN A 522 33.62 -25.64 22.34
C ASN A 522 33.79 -24.86 21.03
N ILE A 523 33.52 -25.54 19.92
CA ILE A 523 33.56 -24.95 18.58
C ILE A 523 32.32 -24.09 18.40
N THR A 524 32.50 -22.82 17.98
CA THR A 524 31.37 -21.92 17.68
C THR A 524 30.72 -22.30 16.35
N ALA A 525 29.56 -21.73 16.03
CA ALA A 525 28.91 -21.96 14.74
C ALA A 525 29.81 -21.54 13.56
N GLU A 526 30.55 -20.44 13.71
CA GLU A 526 31.51 -19.95 12.73
C GLU A 526 32.72 -20.89 12.60
N GLY A 527 33.27 -21.36 13.73
CA GLY A 527 34.36 -22.34 13.74
C GLY A 527 33.95 -23.68 13.11
N ALA A 528 32.69 -24.10 13.32
CA ALA A 528 32.10 -25.28 12.72
C ALA A 528 31.99 -25.13 11.19
N ALA A 529 31.58 -23.95 10.70
CA ALA A 529 31.49 -23.66 9.26
C ALA A 529 32.86 -23.71 8.57
N GLU A 530 33.93 -23.21 9.21
CA GLU A 530 35.30 -23.34 8.68
C GLU A 530 35.79 -24.79 8.72
N LEU A 531 35.52 -25.53 9.80
CA LEU A 531 35.91 -26.94 9.88
C LEU A 531 35.17 -27.82 8.88
N ASP A 532 33.92 -27.51 8.55
CA ASP A 532 33.18 -28.22 7.50
C ASP A 532 33.87 -28.09 6.13
N LYS A 533 34.60 -26.99 5.86
CA LYS A 533 35.43 -26.88 4.65
C LYS A 533 36.62 -27.83 4.67
N LEU A 534 37.24 -28.02 5.83
CA LEU A 534 38.29 -29.03 5.97
C LEU A 534 37.76 -30.45 5.78
N VAL A 535 36.53 -30.74 6.26
CA VAL A 535 35.85 -32.01 5.96
C VAL A 535 35.69 -32.20 4.45
N MET A 536 35.25 -31.17 3.72
CA MET A 536 35.12 -31.23 2.26
C MET A 536 36.46 -31.55 1.60
N VAL A 537 37.53 -30.83 1.95
CA VAL A 537 38.90 -31.10 1.43
C VAL A 537 39.34 -32.53 1.72
N MET A 538 39.16 -33.00 2.95
CA MET A 538 39.57 -34.36 3.33
C MET A 538 38.72 -35.45 2.64
N ASN A 539 37.47 -35.16 2.27
CA ASN A 539 36.65 -36.08 1.48
C ASN A 539 37.06 -36.09 0.00
N GLU A 540 37.41 -34.92 -0.58
CA GLU A 540 37.94 -34.81 -1.94
C GLU A 540 39.33 -35.44 -2.08
N HIS A 541 40.10 -35.53 -0.98
CA HIS A 541 41.40 -36.19 -0.92
C HIS A 541 41.42 -37.37 0.05
N PRO A 542 40.94 -38.57 -0.33
CA PRO A 542 40.77 -39.73 0.58
C PRO A 542 42.04 -40.20 1.29
N ASN A 543 43.22 -39.93 0.73
CA ASN A 543 44.51 -40.30 1.31
C ASN A 543 45.08 -39.25 2.26
N MET A 544 44.47 -38.06 2.32
CA MET A 544 44.95 -36.96 3.12
C MET A 544 44.81 -37.28 4.62
N VAL A 545 45.90 -37.10 5.35
CA VAL A 545 45.96 -37.22 6.82
C VAL A 545 46.39 -35.87 7.38
N ILE A 546 45.59 -35.35 8.32
CA ILE A 546 45.80 -34.02 8.91
C ILE A 546 46.23 -34.14 10.38
N PHE A 547 47.15 -33.26 10.78
CA PHE A 547 47.50 -33.00 12.18
C PHE A 547 47.08 -31.59 12.57
N ALA A 548 46.10 -31.47 13.47
CA ALA A 548 45.59 -30.22 13.99
C ALA A 548 46.44 -29.74 15.17
N LYS A 549 47.23 -28.68 14.97
CA LYS A 549 47.90 -27.96 16.05
C LYS A 549 46.98 -26.88 16.59
N SER A 550 46.88 -26.73 17.91
CA SER A 550 46.20 -25.59 18.52
C SER A 550 47.13 -24.79 19.41
N HIS A 551 46.99 -23.47 19.40
CA HIS A 551 47.82 -22.52 20.13
C HIS A 551 46.97 -21.55 20.96
N THR A 552 47.57 -20.96 21.99
CA THR A 552 47.00 -19.86 22.77
C THR A 552 47.82 -18.60 22.59
N ASP A 553 47.29 -17.47 23.06
CA ASP A 553 48.13 -16.29 23.28
C ASP A 553 48.97 -16.42 24.56
N SER A 554 49.84 -15.44 24.81
CA SER A 554 50.79 -15.42 25.93
C SER A 554 50.18 -14.99 27.27
N ARG A 555 48.85 -14.87 27.37
CA ARG A 555 48.18 -14.51 28.62
C ARG A 555 47.77 -15.78 29.35
N GLY A 556 48.17 -15.90 30.62
CA GLY A 556 47.94 -17.08 31.45
C GLY A 556 49.25 -17.76 31.85
N SER A 557 49.16 -18.90 32.53
CA SER A 557 50.35 -19.72 32.81
C SER A 557 50.57 -20.75 31.70
N ASP A 558 51.82 -21.11 31.44
CA ASP A 558 52.20 -22.12 30.45
C ASP A 558 51.39 -23.41 30.59
N LYS A 559 51.21 -23.89 31.83
CA LYS A 559 50.43 -25.09 32.14
C LYS A 559 48.96 -24.93 31.77
N TYR A 560 48.37 -23.76 32.03
CA TYR A 560 46.99 -23.47 31.66
C TYR A 560 46.83 -23.40 30.13
N ASN A 561 47.73 -22.69 29.45
CA ASN A 561 47.73 -22.50 28.00
C ASN A 561 47.94 -23.81 27.24
N MET A 562 48.83 -24.67 27.73
CA MET A 562 49.01 -26.03 27.22
C MET A 562 47.73 -26.87 27.35
N ASN A 563 47.09 -26.88 28.52
CA ASN A 563 45.85 -27.63 28.72
C ASN A 563 44.68 -27.08 27.87
N LEU A 564 44.58 -25.76 27.72
CA LEU A 564 43.53 -25.12 26.95
C LEU A 564 43.65 -25.42 25.45
N SER A 565 44.85 -25.25 24.89
CA SER A 565 45.12 -25.60 23.49
C SER A 565 44.90 -27.09 23.21
N ASP A 566 45.29 -27.98 24.12
CA ASP A 566 45.10 -29.43 23.94
C ASP A 566 43.62 -29.82 23.91
N ARG A 567 42.79 -29.21 24.78
CA ARG A 567 41.34 -29.36 24.73
C ARG A 567 40.75 -28.86 23.41
N ARG A 568 41.25 -27.74 22.86
CA ARG A 568 40.81 -27.19 21.56
C ARG A 568 41.19 -28.11 20.41
N ALA A 569 42.42 -28.62 20.38
CA ALA A 569 42.87 -29.58 19.37
C ALA A 569 41.99 -30.84 19.39
N LYS A 570 41.72 -31.39 20.58
CA LYS A 570 40.83 -32.55 20.75
C LYS A 570 39.41 -32.26 20.30
N ALA A 571 38.84 -31.09 20.64
CA ALA A 571 37.51 -30.70 20.20
C ALA A 571 37.42 -30.64 18.66
N THR A 572 38.41 -30.03 18.01
CA THR A 572 38.53 -29.98 16.55
C THR A 572 38.58 -31.38 15.92
N VAL A 573 39.42 -32.28 16.46
CA VAL A 573 39.51 -33.68 16.00
C VAL A 573 38.15 -34.39 16.14
N GLN A 574 37.50 -34.27 17.30
CA GLN A 574 36.19 -34.89 17.54
C GLN A 574 35.12 -34.36 16.60
N TYR A 575 35.14 -33.07 16.29
CA TYR A 575 34.20 -32.48 15.34
C TYR A 575 34.35 -33.08 13.94
N LEU A 576 35.57 -33.14 13.40
CA LEU A 576 35.83 -33.73 12.08
C LEU A 576 35.43 -35.21 12.03
N ILE A 577 35.68 -35.97 13.10
CA ILE A 577 35.22 -37.36 13.23
C ILE A 577 33.69 -37.44 13.24
N SER A 578 33.02 -36.55 13.97
CA SER A 578 31.55 -36.50 14.02
C SER A 578 30.92 -36.21 12.65
N LYS A 579 31.68 -35.58 11.73
CA LYS A 579 31.29 -35.30 10.34
C LYS A 579 31.67 -36.41 9.36
N GLY A 580 32.21 -37.53 9.85
CA GLY A 580 32.49 -38.74 9.06
C GLY A 580 33.94 -38.94 8.63
N ILE A 581 34.88 -38.10 9.08
CA ILE A 581 36.31 -38.34 8.82
C ILE A 581 36.82 -39.48 9.70
N ALA A 582 37.45 -40.49 9.09
CA ALA A 582 38.00 -41.64 9.82
C ALA A 582 39.05 -41.20 10.86
N LYS A 583 39.03 -41.82 12.04
CA LYS A 583 39.88 -41.45 13.19
C LYS A 583 41.37 -41.52 12.88
N GLU A 584 41.76 -42.40 11.97
CA GLU A 584 43.15 -42.62 11.54
C GLU A 584 43.66 -41.49 10.64
N ARG A 585 42.74 -40.67 10.08
CA ARG A 585 43.06 -39.59 9.15
C ARG A 585 43.21 -38.23 9.83
N ILE A 586 42.93 -38.13 11.12
CA ILE A 586 42.98 -36.87 11.85
C ILE A 586 43.54 -37.10 13.26
N SER A 587 44.55 -36.32 13.61
CA SER A 587 45.11 -36.27 14.96
C SER A 587 45.34 -34.80 15.36
N GLY A 588 45.56 -34.52 16.64
CA GLY A 588 45.80 -33.16 17.07
C GLY A 588 46.39 -33.05 18.47
N GLN A 589 47.10 -31.95 18.71
CA GLN A 589 47.81 -31.67 19.95
C GLN A 589 47.82 -30.15 20.25
N GLY A 590 47.74 -29.82 21.54
CA GLY A 590 47.96 -28.45 22.02
C GLY A 590 49.43 -28.10 22.17
N PHE A 591 49.79 -26.86 21.83
CA PHE A 591 51.14 -26.30 21.97
C PHE A 591 51.19 -25.09 22.91
N GLY A 592 50.06 -24.71 23.51
CA GLY A 592 49.96 -23.52 24.36
C GLY A 592 50.52 -22.28 23.67
N GLU A 593 51.33 -21.52 24.39
CA GLU A 593 52.00 -20.31 23.89
C GLU A 593 53.44 -20.59 23.39
N SER A 594 53.88 -21.85 23.29
CA SER A 594 55.28 -22.18 23.02
C SER A 594 55.73 -21.89 21.59
N GLU A 595 54.79 -21.77 20.66
CA GLU A 595 55.01 -21.50 19.23
C GLU A 595 54.17 -20.28 18.77
N PRO A 596 54.50 -19.05 19.23
CA PRO A 596 53.76 -17.85 18.84
C PRO A 596 53.99 -17.55 17.36
N LYS A 597 52.92 -17.21 16.64
CA LYS A 597 52.98 -16.72 15.25
C LYS A 597 53.57 -15.32 15.18
N VAL A 598 53.22 -14.48 16.15
CA VAL A 598 53.76 -13.14 16.34
C VAL A 598 54.50 -13.10 17.67
N ALA A 599 55.80 -12.87 17.61
CA ALA A 599 56.64 -12.66 18.79
C ALA A 599 56.51 -11.21 19.29
N CYS A 600 55.50 -10.95 20.13
CA CYS A 600 55.20 -9.64 20.70
C CYS A 600 55.23 -9.67 22.24
N LYS A 601 55.75 -8.61 22.87
CA LYS A 601 55.69 -8.36 24.33
C LYS A 601 55.84 -6.85 24.62
N PRO A 602 54.80 -6.13 25.12
CA PRO A 602 53.38 -6.54 25.17
C PRO A 602 52.78 -6.62 23.76
N CYS A 603 51.73 -7.43 23.57
CA CYS A 603 51.02 -7.55 22.30
C CYS A 603 49.77 -6.65 22.25
N THR A 604 49.34 -6.27 21.04
CA THR A 604 47.98 -5.75 20.80
C THR A 604 46.95 -6.88 20.83
N GLU A 605 45.65 -6.55 20.91
CA GLU A 605 44.59 -7.57 20.86
C GLU A 605 44.54 -8.29 19.50
N GLU A 606 44.88 -7.61 18.41
CA GLU A 606 45.02 -8.22 17.08
C GLU A 606 46.16 -9.26 17.06
N GLU A 607 47.31 -8.93 17.63
CA GLU A 607 48.45 -9.85 17.72
C GLU A 607 48.15 -11.04 18.64
N TYR A 608 47.45 -10.80 19.77
CA TYR A 608 46.94 -11.89 20.59
C TYR A 608 45.95 -12.77 19.81
N ALA A 609 45.07 -12.19 19.00
CA ALA A 609 44.15 -12.95 18.15
C ALA A 609 44.87 -13.82 17.12
N GLN A 610 45.95 -13.33 16.52
CA GLN A 610 46.77 -14.11 15.58
C GLN A 610 47.48 -15.29 16.25
N ASN A 611 47.87 -15.15 17.52
CA ASN A 611 48.48 -16.25 18.29
C ASN A 611 47.45 -17.30 18.73
N ARG A 612 46.20 -16.91 19.01
CA ARG A 612 45.06 -17.83 19.27
C ARG A 612 44.56 -18.49 17.99
N ARG A 613 45.29 -19.48 17.49
CA ARG A 613 45.03 -20.12 16.19
C ARG A 613 45.01 -21.64 16.28
N SER A 614 44.48 -22.28 15.24
CA SER A 614 44.75 -23.67 14.93
C SER A 614 45.35 -23.79 13.54
N GLU A 615 46.30 -24.70 13.38
CA GLU A 615 46.98 -25.00 12.11
C GLU A 615 46.69 -26.45 11.71
N PHE A 616 46.52 -26.71 10.41
CA PHE A 616 46.11 -28.01 9.90
C PHE A 616 47.17 -28.55 8.97
N LEU A 617 48.12 -29.29 9.52
CA LEU A 617 49.29 -29.78 8.80
C LEU A 617 48.97 -31.06 8.05
N ILE A 618 49.43 -31.18 6.80
CA ILE A 618 49.31 -32.37 5.97
C ILE A 618 50.45 -33.33 6.33
N VAL A 619 50.11 -34.45 6.95
CA VAL A 619 51.05 -35.51 7.33
C VAL A 619 51.24 -36.51 6.18
N LYS A 620 50.19 -36.68 5.37
CA LYS A 620 50.16 -37.53 4.18
C LYS A 620 49.15 -36.92 3.21
N LYS A 621 49.46 -36.94 1.91
CA LYS A 621 48.62 -36.36 0.84
C LYS A 621 47.87 -37.45 0.08
#